data_AF-A0A6C0F9K9-F1
#
_entry.id   AF-A0A6C0F9K9-F1
#
_cell.length_a   1.000
_cell.length_b   1.000
_cell.length_c   1.000
_cell.angle_alpha   90.00
_cell.angle_beta   90.00
_cell.angle_gamma   90.00
#
_symmetry.space_group_name_H-M   'P 1'
#
loop_
_entity.id
_entity.type
_entity.pdbx_description
1 polymer ?
#
loop_
_entity_poly.entity_id
_entity_poly.type
_entity_poly.pdbx_seq_one_letter_code
_entity_poly.pdbx_strand_id
1 'polypeptide(L)'
;MVELKIGKEYGYVLLIAILMYLAQQLVMVIPVIRTRSLTKIKAPTLYPRDSEIKKLQLNEEDVDYYLRAQRAHQNNVEFMSVFMPLFLIIGLFEPKKTAIGGVIVLTFRIIGGLGYLYNKREFGAPFHLGELYILFLGFQIVYNLLKDSSD
;
A
#
# COMPACT_ATOMS: atom_id res chain seq x y z
N MET A 1 23.82 16.09 22.79
CA MET A 1 23.45 15.28 21.61
C MET A 1 22.49 14.21 22.10
N VAL A 2 21.29 14.12 21.55
CA VAL A 2 20.35 13.04 21.90
C VAL A 2 20.63 11.86 20.97
N GLU A 3 20.94 10.70 21.54
CA GLU A 3 21.24 9.48 20.80
C GLU A 3 19.97 8.60 20.75
N LEU A 4 19.50 8.27 19.55
CA LEU A 4 18.42 7.30 19.37
C LEU A 4 19.02 5.90 19.19
N LYS A 5 18.86 5.03 20.19
CA LYS A 5 19.29 3.62 20.12
C LYS A 5 18.17 2.76 19.54
N ILE A 6 18.39 2.22 18.34
CA ILE A 6 17.43 1.34 17.66
C ILE A 6 17.61 -0.10 18.15
N GLY A 7 16.57 -0.66 18.77
CA GLY A 7 16.54 -2.06 19.19
C GLY A 7 16.51 -3.05 18.02
N LYS A 8 16.97 -4.28 18.24
CA LYS A 8 17.00 -5.34 17.20
C LYS A 8 15.59 -5.66 16.66
N GLU A 9 14.58 -5.47 17.50
CA GLU A 9 13.17 -5.67 17.21
C GLU A 9 12.67 -4.78 16.06
N TYR A 10 13.30 -3.62 15.84
CA TYR A 10 12.96 -2.75 14.71
C TYR A 10 13.21 -3.44 13.36
N GLY A 11 14.04 -4.48 13.33
CA GLY A 11 14.21 -5.34 12.16
C GLY A 11 12.90 -5.95 11.66
N TYR A 12 11.91 -6.21 12.53
CA TYR A 12 10.59 -6.66 12.11
C TYR A 12 9.82 -5.59 11.33
N VAL A 13 9.90 -4.33 11.77
CA VAL A 13 9.28 -3.20 11.08
C VAL A 13 9.88 -3.05 9.68
N LEU A 14 11.21 -3.07 9.58
CA LEU A 14 11.92 -2.98 8.31
C LEU A 14 11.59 -4.15 7.37
N LEU A 15 11.51 -5.37 7.90
CA LEU A 15 11.12 -6.54 7.12
C LEU A 15 9.73 -6.34 6.50
N ILE A 16 8.75 -5.89 7.29
CA ILE A 16 7.39 -5.63 6.77
C ILE A 16 7.39 -4.49 5.75
N ALA A 17 8.15 -3.42 5.96
CA ALA A 17 8.28 -2.33 4.97
C ALA A 17 8.85 -2.83 3.63
N ILE A 18 9.88 -3.68 3.68
CA ILE A 18 10.46 -4.32 2.48
C ILE A 18 9.42 -5.21 1.79
N LEU A 19 8.67 -6.01 2.55
CA LEU A 19 7.63 -6.86 1.99
C LEU A 19 6.48 -6.05 1.38
N MET A 20 6.11 -4.91 1.95
CA MET A 20 5.14 -3.97 1.36
C MET A 20 5.65 -3.38 0.04
N TYR A 21 6.93 -3.01 -0.03
CA TYR A 21 7.55 -2.58 -1.29
C TYR A 21 7.53 -3.70 -2.34
N LEU A 22 7.90 -4.93 -1.95
CA LEU A 22 7.84 -6.08 -2.86
C LEU A 22 6.41 -6.36 -3.32
N ALA A 23 5.42 -6.29 -2.43
CA ALA A 23 4.02 -6.43 -2.79
C ALA A 23 3.58 -5.35 -3.81
N GLN A 24 4.01 -4.10 -3.63
CA GLN A 24 3.77 -3.04 -4.60
C GLN A 24 4.33 -3.38 -5.99
N GLN A 25 5.57 -3.87 -6.06
CA GLN A 25 6.16 -4.23 -7.35
C GLN A 25 5.50 -5.47 -7.97
N LEU A 26 5.39 -6.54 -7.21
CA LEU A 26 4.98 -7.85 -7.72
C LEU A 26 3.48 -7.96 -7.97
N VAL A 27 2.67 -7.39 -7.09
CA VAL A 27 1.20 -7.53 -7.14
C VAL A 27 0.54 -6.37 -7.88
N MET A 28 1.13 -5.17 -7.87
CA MET A 28 0.46 -3.99 -8.42
C MET A 28 1.16 -3.44 -9.68
N VAL A 29 2.49 -3.40 -9.73
CA VAL A 29 3.22 -2.88 -10.91
C VAL A 29 3.26 -3.89 -12.06
N ILE A 30 3.57 -5.17 -11.78
CA ILE A 30 3.64 -6.20 -12.83
C ILE A 30 2.33 -6.31 -13.64
N PRO A 31 1.12 -6.33 -13.04
CA PRO A 31 -0.12 -6.32 -13.81
C PRO A 31 -0.30 -5.08 -14.69
N VAL A 32 0.12 -3.89 -14.23
CA VAL A 32 0.10 -2.67 -15.06
C VAL A 32 1.04 -2.82 -16.28
N ILE A 33 2.25 -3.35 -16.08
CA ILE A 33 3.19 -3.59 -17.19
C ILE A 33 2.61 -4.59 -18.18
N ARG A 34 2.04 -5.69 -17.69
CA ARG A 34 1.41 -6.72 -18.54
C ARG A 34 0.25 -6.16 -19.34
N THR A 35 -0.68 -5.47 -18.69
CA THR A 35 -1.85 -4.89 -19.36
C THR A 35 -1.47 -3.80 -20.36
N ARG A 36 -0.45 -2.97 -20.08
CA ARG A 36 0.12 -2.04 -21.07
C ARG A 36 0.69 -2.76 -22.29
N SER A 37 1.38 -3.88 -22.08
CA SER A 37 1.94 -4.67 -23.19
C SER A 37 0.84 -5.30 -24.04
N LEU A 38 -0.24 -5.79 -23.43
CA LEU A 38 -1.38 -6.40 -24.11
C LEU A 38 -2.20 -5.36 -24.89
N THR A 39 -2.63 -4.30 -24.22
CA THR A 39 -3.50 -3.25 -24.80
C THR A 39 -2.78 -2.25 -25.69
N LYS A 40 -1.44 -2.21 -25.65
CA LYS A 40 -0.60 -1.22 -26.33
C LYS A 40 -0.84 0.24 -25.89
N ILE A 41 -1.58 0.47 -24.79
CA ILE A 41 -1.75 1.80 -24.21
C ILE A 41 -0.41 2.28 -23.64
N LYS A 42 0.17 3.31 -24.26
CA LYS A 42 1.49 3.85 -23.90
C LYS A 42 1.38 4.88 -22.79
N ALA A 43 2.47 5.05 -22.03
CA ALA A 43 2.61 6.24 -21.19
C ALA A 43 2.67 7.50 -22.08
N PRO A 44 2.16 8.67 -21.61
CA PRO A 44 1.65 8.94 -20.27
C PRO A 44 0.17 8.61 -20.05
N THR A 45 -0.53 7.98 -21.01
CA THR A 45 -1.94 7.63 -20.86
C THR A 45 -2.14 6.68 -19.68
N LEU A 46 -3.04 7.09 -18.78
CA LEU A 46 -3.50 6.34 -17.62
C LEU A 46 -4.97 5.92 -17.77
N TYR A 47 -5.78 6.81 -18.34
CA TYR A 47 -7.17 6.58 -18.71
C TYR A 47 -7.30 6.82 -20.23
N PRO A 48 -7.42 5.76 -21.05
CA PRO A 48 -7.52 5.91 -22.50
C PRO A 48 -8.85 6.57 -22.87
N ARG A 49 -8.83 7.40 -23.92
CA ARG A 49 -10.04 8.03 -24.48
C ARG A 49 -10.69 7.11 -25.50
N ASP A 50 -11.98 7.29 -25.77
CA ASP A 50 -12.73 6.50 -26.78
C ASP A 50 -12.04 6.45 -28.15
N SER A 51 -11.41 7.56 -28.56
CA SER A 51 -10.66 7.61 -29.82
C SER A 51 -9.41 6.73 -29.82
N GLU A 52 -8.74 6.59 -28.68
CA GLU A 52 -7.59 5.70 -28.49
C GLU A 52 -8.03 4.24 -28.39
N ILE A 53 -9.10 3.96 -27.65
CA ILE A 53 -9.72 2.62 -27.54
C ILE A 53 -10.11 2.12 -28.94
N LYS A 54 -10.82 2.95 -29.72
CA LYS A 54 -11.22 2.62 -31.10
C LYS A 54 -10.02 2.44 -32.03
N LYS A 55 -8.99 3.29 -31.90
CA LYS A 55 -7.76 3.18 -32.71
C LYS A 55 -7.00 1.89 -32.42
N LEU A 56 -6.97 1.47 -31.17
CA LEU A 56 -6.30 0.25 -30.71
C LEU A 56 -7.18 -1.01 -30.84
N GLN A 57 -8.43 -0.84 -31.28
CA GLN A 57 -9.40 -1.93 -31.47
C GLN A 57 -9.60 -2.77 -30.20
N LEU A 58 -9.56 -2.13 -29.03
CA LEU A 58 -9.73 -2.79 -27.74
C LEU A 58 -11.22 -3.06 -27.49
N ASN A 59 -11.52 -4.24 -26.95
CA ASN A 59 -12.85 -4.52 -26.44
C ASN A 59 -13.03 -3.94 -25.03
N GLU A 60 -14.27 -3.95 -24.51
CA GLU A 60 -14.57 -3.40 -23.18
C GLU A 60 -13.83 -4.14 -22.06
N GLU A 61 -13.63 -5.45 -22.19
CA GLU A 61 -12.96 -6.27 -21.18
C GLU A 61 -11.46 -5.94 -21.05
N ASP A 62 -10.77 -5.72 -22.16
CA ASP A 62 -9.37 -5.31 -22.22
C ASP A 62 -9.18 -3.95 -21.54
N VAL A 63 -10.09 -3.01 -21.81
CA VAL A 63 -10.08 -1.66 -21.22
C VAL A 63 -10.37 -1.74 -19.72
N ASP A 64 -11.40 -2.48 -19.31
CA ASP A 64 -11.76 -2.66 -17.91
C ASP A 64 -10.63 -3.33 -17.10
N TYR A 65 -10.04 -4.40 -17.63
CA TYR A 65 -8.92 -5.08 -16.97
C TYR A 65 -7.70 -4.16 -16.83
N TYR A 66 -7.37 -3.38 -17.88
CA TYR A 66 -6.32 -2.37 -17.82
C TYR A 66 -6.58 -1.31 -16.74
N LEU A 67 -7.81 -0.76 -16.71
CA LEU A 67 -8.20 0.25 -15.74
C LEU A 67 -8.17 -0.29 -14.30
N ARG A 68 -8.59 -1.53 -14.08
CA ARG A 68 -8.53 -2.18 -12.76
C ARG A 68 -7.09 -2.40 -12.29
N ALA A 69 -6.19 -2.84 -13.17
CA ALA A 69 -4.77 -2.97 -12.84
C ALA A 69 -4.15 -1.60 -12.48
N GLN A 70 -4.47 -0.56 -13.24
CA GLN A 70 -4.01 0.81 -12.95
C GLN A 70 -4.53 1.31 -11.61
N ARG A 71 -5.84 1.12 -11.33
CA ARG A 71 -6.43 1.59 -10.07
C ARG A 71 -5.88 0.84 -8.86
N ALA A 72 -5.62 -0.45 -8.98
CA ALA A 72 -4.97 -1.24 -7.92
C ALA A 72 -3.62 -0.63 -7.54
N HIS A 73 -2.79 -0.34 -8.53
CA HIS A 73 -1.48 0.30 -8.35
C HIS A 73 -1.59 1.69 -7.73
N GLN A 74 -2.40 2.57 -8.32
CA GLN A 74 -2.55 3.94 -7.84
C GLN A 74 -3.09 3.99 -6.41
N ASN A 75 -4.10 3.18 -6.10
CA ASN A 75 -4.65 3.13 -4.75
C ASN A 75 -3.60 2.71 -3.71
N ASN A 76 -2.68 1.82 -4.06
CA ASN A 76 -1.60 1.44 -3.17
C ASN A 76 -0.49 2.48 -3.05
N VAL A 77 -0.18 3.23 -4.11
CA VAL A 77 0.72 4.37 -4.02
C VAL A 77 0.13 5.45 -3.10
N GLU A 78 -1.13 5.83 -3.33
CA GLU A 78 -1.88 6.80 -2.53
C GLU A 78 -1.83 6.43 -1.03
N PHE A 79 -2.21 5.19 -0.69
CA PHE A 79 -2.15 4.70 0.69
C PHE A 79 -0.72 4.66 1.26
N MET A 80 0.24 4.05 0.57
CA MET A 80 1.60 3.88 1.10
C MET A 80 2.33 5.20 1.29
N SER A 81 2.00 6.23 0.52
CA SER A 81 2.61 7.57 0.65
C SER A 81 2.36 8.20 2.02
N VAL A 82 1.22 7.88 2.66
CA VAL A 82 0.86 8.38 4.00
C VAL A 82 1.11 7.34 5.08
N PHE A 83 0.86 6.07 4.77
CA PHE A 83 1.00 4.98 5.75
C PHE A 83 2.46 4.66 6.08
N MET A 84 3.35 4.59 5.08
CA MET A 84 4.73 4.14 5.28
C MET A 84 5.53 5.04 6.24
N PRO A 85 5.48 6.39 6.14
CA PRO A 85 6.16 7.25 7.11
C PRO A 85 5.66 7.03 8.54
N LEU A 86 4.33 6.94 8.73
CA LEU A 86 3.74 6.68 10.05
C LEU A 86 4.16 5.32 10.60
N PHE A 87 4.08 4.27 9.78
CA PHE A 87 4.49 2.91 10.15
C PHE A 87 5.95 2.84 10.62
N LEU A 88 6.87 3.48 9.88
CA LEU A 88 8.29 3.50 10.25
C LEU A 88 8.53 4.28 11.55
N ILE A 89 7.92 5.47 11.69
CA ILE A 89 8.12 6.34 12.86
C ILE A 89 7.53 5.70 14.11
N ILE A 90 6.28 5.22 14.07
CA ILE A 90 5.63 4.54 15.21
C ILE A 90 6.42 3.28 15.58
N GLY A 91 6.97 2.58 14.59
CA GLY A 91 7.82 1.41 14.80
C GLY A 91 9.09 1.69 15.61
N LEU A 92 9.60 2.92 15.63
CA LEU A 92 10.75 3.29 16.47
C LEU A 92 10.43 3.21 17.96
N PHE A 93 9.18 3.46 18.35
CA PHE A 93 8.72 3.43 19.74
C PHE A 93 8.17 2.06 20.14
N GLU A 94 7.40 1.42 19.26
CA GLU A 94 6.67 0.18 19.55
C GLU A 94 6.87 -0.87 18.44
N PRO A 95 8.10 -1.38 18.23
CA PRO A 95 8.47 -2.14 17.02
C PRO A 95 7.67 -3.42 16.80
N LYS A 96 7.50 -4.25 17.84
CA LYS A 96 6.76 -5.53 17.72
C LYS A 96 5.27 -5.31 17.44
N LYS A 97 4.63 -4.40 18.17
CA LYS A 97 3.20 -4.08 18.00
C LYS A 97 2.95 -3.49 16.61
N THR A 98 3.80 -2.54 16.21
CA THR A 98 3.71 -1.92 14.88
C THR A 98 3.85 -2.96 13.77
N ALA A 99 4.81 -3.89 13.88
CA ALA A 99 4.99 -4.97 12.92
C ALA A 99 3.74 -5.88 12.81
N ILE A 100 3.05 -6.19 13.92
CA ILE A 100 1.78 -6.96 13.88
C ILE A 100 0.71 -6.23 13.06
N GLY A 101 0.51 -4.93 13.30
CA GLY A 101 -0.40 -4.11 12.50
C GLY A 101 0.02 -4.08 11.02
N GLY A 102 1.31 -3.97 10.76
CA GLY A 102 1.88 -3.98 9.42
C GLY A 102 1.66 -5.30 8.67
N VAL A 103 1.72 -6.45 9.35
CA VAL A 103 1.38 -7.76 8.75
C VAL A 103 -0.07 -7.77 8.27
N ILE A 104 -1.01 -7.29 9.11
CA ILE A 104 -2.43 -7.22 8.75
C ILE A 104 -2.62 -6.34 7.50
N VAL A 105 -2.00 -5.16 7.49
CA VAL A 105 -2.03 -4.26 6.32
C VAL A 105 -1.45 -4.97 5.09
N LEU A 106 -0.23 -5.52 5.17
CA LEU A 106 0.42 -6.20 4.06
C LEU A 106 -0.45 -7.30 3.46
N THR A 107 -0.97 -8.21 4.30
CA THR A 107 -1.80 -9.34 3.86
C THR A 107 -3.03 -8.87 3.10
N PHE A 108 -3.80 -7.95 3.68
CA PHE A 108 -5.04 -7.50 3.06
C PHE A 108 -4.82 -6.53 1.89
N ARG A 109 -3.71 -5.81 1.83
CA ARG A 109 -3.31 -5.05 0.63
C ARG A 109 -2.94 -5.98 -0.54
N ILE A 110 -2.30 -7.12 -0.28
CA ILE A 110 -2.06 -8.15 -1.31
C ILE A 110 -3.39 -8.73 -1.80
N ILE A 111 -4.27 -9.12 -0.88
CA ILE A 111 -5.61 -9.65 -1.22
C ILE A 111 -6.41 -8.62 -2.03
N GLY A 112 -6.43 -7.36 -1.60
CA GLY A 112 -7.13 -6.29 -2.29
C GLY A 112 -6.55 -6.00 -3.68
N GLY A 113 -5.22 -5.99 -3.81
CA GLY A 113 -4.53 -5.79 -5.09
C GLY A 113 -4.87 -6.86 -6.12
N LEU A 114 -4.83 -8.13 -5.70
CA LEU A 114 -5.32 -9.25 -6.52
C LEU A 114 -6.82 -9.13 -6.78
N GLY A 115 -7.60 -8.78 -5.76
CA GLY A 115 -9.05 -8.59 -5.85
C GLY A 115 -9.46 -7.55 -6.89
N TYR A 116 -8.72 -6.45 -7.05
CA TYR A 116 -8.95 -5.48 -8.13
C TYR A 116 -8.95 -6.16 -9.51
N LEU A 117 -7.99 -7.06 -9.77
CA LEU A 117 -7.87 -7.76 -11.05
C LEU A 117 -9.03 -8.70 -11.36
N TYR A 118 -9.88 -9.01 -10.38
CA TYR A 118 -11.05 -9.88 -10.52
C TYR A 118 -12.37 -9.24 -10.08
N ASN A 119 -12.40 -7.92 -9.90
CA ASN A 119 -13.57 -7.17 -9.42
C ASN A 119 -14.10 -7.66 -8.05
N LYS A 120 -13.15 -7.99 -7.17
CA LYS A 120 -13.33 -8.51 -5.80
C LYS A 120 -12.49 -7.74 -4.78
N ARG A 121 -12.32 -6.44 -5.00
CA ARG A 121 -11.43 -5.56 -4.19
C ARG A 121 -11.86 -5.48 -2.72
N GLU A 122 -13.14 -5.71 -2.44
CA GLU A 122 -13.76 -5.67 -1.11
C GLU A 122 -13.12 -6.64 -0.12
N PHE A 123 -12.56 -7.77 -0.59
CA PHE A 123 -11.83 -8.69 0.28
C PHE A 123 -10.53 -8.09 0.85
N GLY A 124 -10.03 -7.01 0.26
CA GLY A 124 -8.90 -6.26 0.79
C GLY A 124 -9.28 -5.30 1.92
N ALA A 125 -10.56 -4.94 2.09
CA ALA A 125 -11.00 -3.91 3.04
C ALA A 125 -10.51 -4.10 4.50
N PRO A 126 -10.34 -5.34 5.02
CA PRO A 126 -9.83 -5.53 6.38
C PRO A 126 -8.39 -5.01 6.63
N PHE A 127 -7.66 -4.53 5.61
CA PHE A 127 -6.39 -3.82 5.82
C PHE A 127 -6.56 -2.64 6.79
N HIS A 128 -7.73 -2.01 6.80
CA HIS A 128 -8.06 -0.91 7.71
C HIS A 128 -7.97 -1.31 9.19
N LEU A 129 -8.11 -2.59 9.54
CA LEU A 129 -7.93 -3.05 10.93
C LEU A 129 -6.48 -2.86 11.39
N GLY A 130 -5.51 -3.18 10.51
CA GLY A 130 -4.10 -2.97 10.79
C GLY A 130 -3.72 -1.48 10.78
N GLU A 131 -4.30 -0.71 9.86
CA GLU A 131 -4.14 0.76 9.81
C GLU A 131 -4.63 1.43 11.10
N LEU A 132 -5.87 1.16 11.51
CA LEU A 132 -6.46 1.73 12.72
C LEU A 132 -5.69 1.32 13.97
N TYR A 133 -5.18 0.09 14.02
CA TYR A 133 -4.34 -0.37 15.12
C TYR A 133 -3.03 0.42 15.21
N ILE A 134 -2.36 0.67 14.07
CA ILE A 134 -1.13 1.49 14.05
C ILE A 134 -1.44 2.94 14.44
N LEU A 135 -2.54 3.52 13.96
CA LEU A 135 -2.96 4.86 14.37
C LEU A 135 -3.23 4.93 15.88
N PHE A 136 -3.87 3.91 16.44
CA PHE A 136 -4.07 3.79 17.88
C PHE A 136 -2.73 3.79 18.64
N LEU A 137 -1.74 3.00 18.20
CA LEU A 137 -0.39 3.03 18.79
C LEU A 137 0.23 4.43 18.69
N GLY A 138 0.10 5.08 17.54
CA GLY A 138 0.58 6.45 17.33
C GLY A 138 -0.03 7.44 18.32
N PHE A 139 -1.36 7.39 18.53
CA PHE A 139 -2.03 8.22 19.53
C PHE A 139 -1.57 7.93 20.96
N GLN A 140 -1.35 6.67 21.32
CA GLN A 140 -0.81 6.31 22.64
C GLN A 140 0.59 6.87 22.86
N ILE A 141 1.46 6.78 21.85
CA ILE A 141 2.82 7.36 21.90
C ILE A 141 2.76 8.87 22.08
N VAL A 142 1.95 9.56 21.27
CA VAL A 142 1.78 11.03 21.36
C VAL A 142 1.25 11.42 22.74
N TYR A 143 0.24 10.71 23.24
CA TYR A 143 -0.33 10.98 24.56
C TYR A 143 0.73 10.85 25.67
N ASN A 144 1.53 9.79 25.67
CA ASN A 144 2.58 9.59 26.66
C ASN A 144 3.67 10.68 26.57
N LEU A 145 4.13 11.00 25.37
CA LEU A 145 5.14 12.04 25.17
C LEU A 145 4.68 13.42 25.65
N LEU A 146 3.41 13.77 25.41
CA LEU A 146 2.85 15.05 25.85
C LEU A 146 2.60 15.07 27.36
N LYS A 147 2.12 13.96 27.92
CA LYS A 147 1.93 13.82 29.37
C LYS A 147 3.25 13.98 30.12
N ASP A 148 4.30 13.29 29.67
CA ASP A 148 5.61 13.30 30.34
C ASP A 148 6.36 14.62 30.14
N SER A 149 5.92 15.49 29.21
CA SER A 149 6.45 16.84 29.01
C SER A 149 5.81 17.92 29.88
N SER A 150 4.82 17.56 30.70
CA SER A 150 4.05 18.49 31.54
C SER A 150 4.56 18.60 32.99
N ASP A 151 5.69 17.97 33.30
CA ASP A 151 6.45 18.08 34.58
C ASP A 151 7.76 18.87 34.36
#